data_AF-A0A963JHW8-F1
#
_entry.id   AF-A0A963JHW8-F1
#
_cell.length_a   1.000
_cell.length_b   1.000
_cell.length_c   1.000
_cell.angle_alpha   90.00
_cell.angle_beta   90.00
_cell.angle_gamma   90.00
#
_symmetry.space_group_name_H-M   'P 1'
#
loop_
_entity.id
_entity.type
_entity.pdbx_description
1 polymer ?
#
loop_
_entity_poly.entity_id
_entity_poly.type
_entity_poly.pdbx_seq_one_letter_code
_entity_poly.pdbx_strand_id
1 'polypeptide(L)' 'WDFAAMAAGMGGDGHAVATRAELHAALERAWGTRGRFQLIDVRLAPGAVSPTLSRFVRAVKRVSMPDDAAR' A
#
# COMPACT_ATOMS: atom_id res chain seq x y z
N TRP A 1 -9.37 -6.69 7.94
CA TRP A 1 -9.01 -8.11 7.84
C TRP A 1 -7.58 -8.27 8.31
N ASP A 2 -7.21 -9.45 8.82
CA ASP A 2 -5.82 -9.75 9.19
C ASP A 2 -5.15 -10.56 8.09
N PHE A 3 -4.62 -9.87 7.07
CA PHE A 3 -4.00 -10.51 5.92
C PHE A 3 -2.69 -11.22 6.28
N ALA A 4 -1.96 -10.70 7.28
CA ALA A 4 -0.72 -11.30 7.74
C ALA A 4 -0.99 -12.69 8.36
N ALA A 5 -1.99 -12.82 9.23
CA ALA A 5 -2.36 -14.11 9.82
C ALA A 5 -2.83 -15.13 8.76
N MET A 6 -3.52 -14.68 7.71
CA MET A 6 -4.02 -15.57 6.65
C MET A 6 -2.90 -16.19 5.80
N ALA A 7 -1.74 -15.55 5.68
CA ALA A 7 -0.64 -16.01 4.83
C ALA A 7 -0.16 -17.42 5.19
N ALA A 8 -0.12 -17.76 6.48
CA ALA A 8 0.32 -19.07 6.96
C ALA A 8 -0.54 -20.21 6.40
N GLY A 9 -1.87 -20.05 6.41
CA GLY A 9 -2.81 -21.03 5.87
C GLY A 9 -2.74 -21.23 4.35
N MET A 10 -2.14 -20.27 3.63
CA MET A 10 -1.92 -20.34 2.18
C MET A 10 -0.51 -20.83 1.81
N GLY A 11 0.33 -21.18 2.78
CA GLY A 11 1.69 -21.63 2.53
C GLY A 11 2.73 -20.52 2.39
N GLY A 12 2.43 -19.31 2.87
CA GLY A 12 3.38 -18.18 2.94
C GLY A 12 3.68 -17.74 4.37
N ASP A 13 4.41 -16.63 4.47
CA ASP A 13 4.76 -15.97 5.73
C ASP A 13 4.25 -14.51 5.71
N GLY A 14 3.47 -14.14 6.71
CA GLY A 14 2.77 -12.85 6.77
C GLY A 14 3.32 -11.91 7.86
N HIS A 15 3.47 -10.64 7.53
CA HIS A 15 4.01 -9.61 8.41
C HIS A 15 3.16 -8.34 8.36
N ALA A 16 2.56 -7.95 9.49
CA ALA A 16 1.90 -6.65 9.61
C ALA A 16 2.90 -5.58 10.05
N VAL A 17 2.91 -4.42 9.39
CA VAL A 17 3.82 -3.30 9.70
C VAL A 17 3.06 -1.97 9.72
N ALA A 18 3.42 -1.09 10.65
CA ALA A 18 2.83 0.24 10.84
C ALA A 18 3.86 1.37 10.77
N THR A 19 5.16 1.07 10.84
CA THR A 19 6.22 2.08 10.75
C THR A 19 7.14 1.88 9.55
N ARG A 20 7.86 2.95 9.17
CA ARG A 20 8.87 2.88 8.10
C ARG A 20 10.02 1.92 8.46
N ALA A 21 10.43 1.90 9.73
CA ALA A 21 11.47 1.01 10.22
C ALA A 21 11.04 -0.47 10.15
N GLU A 22 9.81 -0.77 10.54
CA GLU A 22 9.24 -2.11 10.41
C GLU A 22 9.13 -2.55 8.95
N LEU A 23 8.70 -1.66 8.06
CA LEU A 23 8.62 -1.95 6.63
C LEU A 23 10.00 -2.29 6.05
N HIS A 24 11.03 -1.49 6.37
CA HIS A 24 12.40 -1.78 5.95
C HIS A 24 12.86 -3.17 6.42
N ALA A 25 12.68 -3.46 7.72
CA ALA A 25 13.05 -4.74 8.29
C ALA A 25 12.26 -5.92 7.69
N ALA A 26 10.98 -5.72 7.36
CA ALA A 26 10.14 -6.73 6.72
C ALA A 26 10.56 -7.01 5.27
N LEU A 27 10.99 -5.98 4.52
CA LEU A 27 11.52 -6.14 3.18
C LEU A 27 12.84 -6.93 3.18
N GLU A 28 13.76 -6.62 4.10
CA GLU A 28 15.01 -7.37 4.25
C GLU A 28 14.75 -8.85 4.58
N ARG A 29 13.84 -9.13 5.53
CA ARG A 29 13.42 -10.50 5.85
C ARG A 29 12.80 -11.22 4.65
N ALA A 30 11.91 -10.54 3.93
CA ALA A 30 11.25 -11.11 2.77
C ALA A 30 12.24 -11.44 1.64
N TRP A 31 13.25 -10.60 1.44
CA TRP A 31 14.29 -10.83 0.43
C TRP A 31 15.20 -12.02 0.78
N GLY A 32 15.52 -12.18 2.07
CA GLY A 32 16.36 -13.26 2.59
C GLY A 32 15.65 -14.60 2.72
N THR A 33 14.32 -14.62 2.79
CA THR A 33 13.53 -15.85 2.99
C THR A 33 13.02 -16.39 1.66
N ARG A 34 13.41 -17.63 1.33
CA ARG A 34 13.05 -18.30 0.07
C ARG A 34 12.24 -19.58 0.33
N GLY A 35 11.56 -20.06 -0.70
CA GLY A 35 10.74 -21.29 -0.64
C GLY A 35 9.28 -21.07 -0.22
N ARG A 36 8.91 -19.86 0.20
CA ARG A 36 7.55 -19.44 0.55
C ARG A 36 7.30 -18.02 0.07
N PHE A 37 6.06 -17.69 -0.31
CA PHE A 37 5.74 -16.29 -0.60
C PHE A 37 5.75 -15.47 0.69
N GLN A 38 6.13 -14.21 0.58
CA GLN A 38 6.22 -13.28 1.69
C GLN A 38 5.13 -12.20 1.52
N LEU A 39 4.23 -12.08 2.49
CA LEU A 39 3.16 -11.09 2.49
C LEU A 39 3.47 -10.02 3.53
N ILE A 40 3.54 -8.76 3.10
CA ILE A 40 3.74 -7.61 3.99
C ILE A 40 2.46 -6.77 3.96
N ASP A 41 1.69 -6.82 5.05
CA ASP A 41 0.48 -6.03 5.27
C ASP A 41 0.87 -4.65 5.85
N VAL A 42 1.03 -3.67 4.96
CA VAL A 42 1.45 -2.31 5.31
C VAL A 42 0.25 -1.46 5.70
N ARG A 43 0.22 -0.99 6.95
CA ARG A 43 -0.80 -0.05 7.42
C ARG A 43 -0.51 1.35 6.89
N LEU A 44 -1.42 1.86 6.06
CA LEU A 44 -1.43 3.23 5.58
C LEU A 44 -2.59 4.01 6.22
N ALA A 45 -2.36 5.28 6.52
CA ALA A 45 -3.42 6.17 6.98
C ALA A 45 -4.47 6.37 5.86
N PRO A 46 -5.76 6.56 6.20
CA PRO A 46 -6.77 6.90 5.22
C PRO A 46 -6.38 8.13 4.38
N GLY A 47 -6.57 8.05 3.07
CA GLY A 47 -6.22 9.12 2.13
C GLY A 47 -4.73 9.23 1.78
N ALA A 48 -3.85 8.44 2.41
CA ALA A 48 -2.45 8.36 1.99
C ALA A 48 -2.36 7.70 0.60
N VAL A 49 -1.82 8.44 -0.37
CA VAL A 49 -1.69 8.00 -1.76
C VAL A 49 -0.33 8.38 -2.33
N SER A 50 0.06 7.73 -3.43
CA SER A 50 1.31 8.09 -4.10
C SER A 50 1.25 9.50 -4.69
N PRO A 51 2.41 10.18 -4.87
CA PRO A 51 2.47 11.46 -5.57
C PRO A 51 1.89 11.37 -6.98
N THR A 52 2.09 10.25 -7.67
CA THR A 52 1.55 10.00 -9.01
C THR A 52 0.03 9.96 -9.01
N LEU A 53 -0.59 9.19 -8.11
CA LEU A 53 -2.05 9.13 -8.01
C LEU A 53 -2.63 10.49 -7.63
N SER A 54 -1.98 11.21 -6.71
CA SER A 54 -2.36 12.58 -6.34
C SER A 54 -2.39 13.52 -7.56
N ARG A 55 -1.34 13.49 -8.38
CA ARG A 55 -1.23 14.31 -9.60
C ARG A 55 -2.28 13.93 -10.64
N PHE A 56 -2.47 12.63 -10.84
CA PHE A 56 -3.46 12.10 -11.77
C PHE A 56 -4.88 12.56 -11.40
N VAL A 57 -5.30 12.36 -10.14
CA VAL A 57 -6.63 12.76 -9.68
C VAL A 57 -6.84 14.27 -9.82
N ARG A 58 -5.82 15.09 -9.54
CA ARG A 58 -5.89 16.55 -9.77
C ARG A 58 -6.10 16.90 -11.24
N ALA A 59 -5.45 16.20 -12.16
CA ALA A 59 -5.61 16.42 -13.59
C ALA A 59 -7.01 16.02 -14.08
N VAL A 60 -7.47 14.82 -13.69
CA VAL A 60 -8.81 14.33 -14.06
C VAL A 60 -9.90 15.27 -13.54
N LYS A 61 -9.81 15.74 -12.29
CA LYS A 61 -10.81 16.68 -11.72
C LYS A 61 -10.95 17.97 -12.53
N ARG A 62 -9.85 18.54 -13.04
CA ARG A 62 -9.91 19.74 -13.90
C ARG A 62 -10.61 19.52 -15.24
N VAL A 63 -10.55 18.29 -15.77
CA VAL A 63 -11.16 17.96 -17.07
C VAL A 63 -12.62 17.56 -16.91
N SER A 64 -12.94 16.78 -15.87
CA SER A 64 -14.27 16.24 -15.64
C SER A 64 -15.21 17.20 -14.90
N MET A 65 -14.66 18.21 -14.22
CA MET A 65 -15.41 19.33 -13.66
C MET A 65 -14.83 20.62 -14.23
N PRO A 66 -15.23 21.00 -15.46
CA PRO A 66 -14.98 22.35 -15.92
C PRO A 66 -15.62 23.30 -14.91
N ASP A 67 -14.88 24.33 -14.50
CA ASP A 67 -15.34 25.33 -13.55
C ASP A 67 -16.79 25.75 -13.84
N ASP A 68 -17.67 25.60 -12.84
CA ASP A 68 -18.93 26.36 -12.72
C ASP A 68 -18.65 27.88 -12.54
N ALA A 69 -17.39 28.32 -12.61
CA ALA A 69 -16.95 29.70 -12.49
C ALA A 69 -17.16 30.55 -13.76
N ALA A 70 -18.04 30.11 -14.67
CA ALA A 70 -18.51 30.88 -15.83
C ALA A 70 -20.03 31.14 -15.79
N ARG A 71 -20.63 31.21 -14.60
CA ARG A 71 -21.97 31.76 -14.37
C ARG A 71 -21.96 32.91 -13.37
#